data_AF-A0A9E5NDM1-F1
#
_entry.id   AF-A0A9E5NDM1-F1
#
_cell.length_a   1.000
_cell.length_b   1.000
_cell.length_c   1.000
_cell.angle_alpha   90.00
_cell.angle_beta   90.00
_cell.angle_gamma   90.00
#
_symmetry.space_group_name_H-M   'P 1'
#
loop_
_entity.id
_entity.type
_entity.pdbx_description
1 polymer ?
#
loop_
_entity_poly.entity_id
_entity_poly.type
_entity_poly.pdbx_seq_one_letter_code
_entity_poly.pdbx_strand_id
1 'polypeptide(L)' 'MGLREGMQVLDAGCGTGAVTRMMAKIVAPGEVTGIDIDSLFVSAAKNLAE' A
#
# COMPACT_ATOMS: atom_id res chain seq x y z
N MET A 1 -13.50 7.30 -1.27
CA MET A 1 -12.13 7.36 -1.83
C MET A 1 -12.25 7.28 -3.34
N GLY A 2 -11.71 8.23 -4.09
CA GLY A 2 -11.84 8.29 -5.56
C GLY A 2 -10.98 7.27 -6.32
N LEU A 3 -10.61 6.16 -5.67
CA LEU A 3 -9.82 5.09 -6.28
C LEU A 3 -10.64 4.36 -7.34
N ARG A 4 -9.97 4.00 -8.44
CA ARG A 4 -10.55 3.26 -9.55
C ARG A 4 -9.59 2.16 -9.97
N GLU A 5 -10.15 1.12 -10.58
CA GLU A 5 -9.39 0.05 -11.22
C GLU A 5 -8.38 0.61 -12.22
N GLY A 6 -7.19 0.01 -12.27
CA GLY A 6 -6.08 0.40 -13.13
C GLY A 6 -5.25 1.59 -12.63
N MET A 7 -5.55 2.19 -11.49
CA MET A 7 -4.77 3.30 -10.95
C MET A 7 -3.40 2.85 -10.42
N GLN A 8 -2.40 3.72 -10.58
CA GLN A 8 -1.14 3.66 -9.83
C GLN A 8 -1.21 4.63 -8.66
N VAL A 9 -0.95 4.15 -7.44
CA VAL A 9 -1.15 4.92 -6.22
C VAL A 9 0.10 4.88 -5.34
N LEU A 10 0.42 6.03 -4.73
CA LEU A 10 1.41 6.15 -3.66
C LEU A 10 0.70 6.30 -2.32
N ASP A 11 1.01 5.43 -1.36
CA ASP A 11 0.58 5.53 0.03
C ASP A 11 1.77 6.00 0.89
N ALA A 12 1.78 7.28 1.26
CA ALA A 12 2.88 7.93 1.97
C ALA A 12 2.67 7.91 3.49
N GLY A 13 3.55 7.23 4.22
CA GLY A 13 3.36 6.89 5.63
C GLY A 13 2.51 5.64 5.80
N CYS A 14 2.88 4.56 5.08
CA CYS A 14 2.04 3.36 4.97
C CYS A 14 1.93 2.55 6.27
N GLY A 15 2.78 2.80 7.28
CA GLY A 15 2.81 2.05 8.52
C GLY A 15 2.98 0.54 8.26
N THR A 16 2.09 -0.29 8.82
CA THR A 16 2.10 -1.75 8.60
C THR A 16 1.48 -2.19 7.25
N GLY A 17 1.14 -1.24 6.38
CA GLY A 17 0.61 -1.48 5.03
C GLY A 17 -0.85 -1.97 4.99
N ALA A 18 -1.59 -1.89 6.10
CA ALA A 18 -2.97 -2.38 6.15
C ALA A 18 -3.90 -1.66 5.15
N VAL A 19 -3.81 -0.33 5.08
CA VAL A 19 -4.57 0.48 4.13
C VAL A 19 -4.03 0.29 2.72
N THR A 20 -2.70 0.24 2.54
CA THR A 20 -2.04 -0.04 1.25
C THR A 20 -2.59 -1.31 0.59
N ARG A 21 -2.71 -2.41 1.34
CA ARG A 21 -3.27 -3.68 0.83
C ARG A 21 -4.77 -3.59 0.50
N MET A 22 -5.53 -2.78 1.24
CA MET A 22 -6.92 -2.50 0.91
C MET A 22 -7.03 -1.72 -0.41
N MET A 23 -6.21 -0.67 -0.58
CA MET A 23 -6.16 0.09 -1.82
C MET A 23 -5.77 -0.80 -3.00
N ALA A 24 -4.78 -1.69 -2.84
CA ALA A 24 -4.33 -2.63 -3.87
C ALA A 24 -5.46 -3.52 -4.42
N LYS A 25 -6.37 -3.97 -3.54
CA LYS A 25 -7.55 -4.74 -3.97
C LYS A 25 -8.54 -3.91 -4.79
N ILE A 26 -8.67 -2.61 -4.49
CA ILE A 26 -9.60 -1.72 -5.18
C ILE A 26 -9.06 -1.32 -6.55
N VAL A 27 -7.75 -1.12 -6.67
CA VAL A 27 -7.16 -0.61 -7.91
C VAL A 27 -6.76 -1.71 -8.89
N ALA A 28 -6.80 -3.00 -8.53
CA ALA A 28 -6.46 -4.10 -9.43
C ALA A 28 -7.19 -3.97 -10.80
N PRO A 29 -6.51 -4.14 -11.95
CA PRO A 29 -5.12 -4.61 -12.13
C PRO A 29 -4.03 -3.52 -11.99
N GLY A 30 -4.36 -2.36 -11.42
CA GLY A 30 -3.41 -1.32 -11.01
C GLY A 30 -2.61 -1.70 -9.76
N GLU A 31 -1.72 -0.79 -9.34
CA GLU A 31 -0.71 -1.05 -8.31
C GLU A 31 -0.68 0.04 -7.25
N VAL A 32 -0.27 -0.33 -6.04
CA VAL A 32 -0.07 0.61 -4.93
C VAL A 32 1.34 0.42 -4.39
N THR A 33 2.12 1.50 -4.37
CA THR A 33 3.43 1.54 -3.70
C THR A 33 3.25 2.20 -2.34
N GLY A 34 3.57 1.49 -1.26
CA GLY A 34 3.62 2.05 0.08
C GLY A 34 5.04 2.48 0.45
N ILE A 35 5.18 3.67 1.03
CA ILE A 35 6.45 4.15 1.60
C ILE A 35 6.27 4.54 3.06
N ASP A 36 7.28 4.29 3.88
CA ASP A 36 7.38 4.79 5.24
C ASP A 36 8.82 5.18 5.54
N ILE A 37 9.02 6.19 6.39
CA ILE A 37 10.35 6.64 6.81
C ILE A 37 10.93 5.73 7.89
N ASP A 38 10.07 5.09 8.68
CA ASP A 38 10.49 4.17 9.72
C ASP A 38 10.71 2.77 9.13
N SER A 39 11.94 2.28 9.23
CA SER A 39 12.33 0.96 8.73
C SER A 39 11.61 -0.18 9.47
N LEU A 40 11.16 0.04 10.70
CA LEU A 40 10.33 -0.90 11.44
C LEU A 40 9.00 -1.15 10.71
N PHE A 41 8.35 -0.08 10.26
CA PHE A 41 7.08 -0.17 9.54
C PHE A 41 7.25 -0.79 8.16
N VAL A 42 8.29 -0.41 7.41
CA VAL A 42 8.59 -1.05 6.12
C VAL A 42 8.81 -2.55 6.28
N SER A 43 9.53 -2.98 7.32
CA SER A 43 9.77 -4.40 7.58
C SER A 43 8.49 -5.14 7.93
N ALA A 44 7.66 -4.57 8.82
CA ALA A 44 6.37 -5.14 9.18
C ALA A 44 5.42 -5.21 7.98
N ALA A 45 5.37 -4.16 7.14
CA ALA A 45 4.53 -4.10 5.96
C ALA A 45 4.92 -5.17 4.93
N LYS A 46 6.22 -5.39 4.70
CA LYS A 46 6.72 -6.46 3.83
C LYS A 46 6.32 -7.84 4.34
N ASN A 47 6.53 -8.12 5.63
CA ASN A 47 6.19 -9.41 6.22
C ASN A 47 4.68 -9.71 6.19
N LEU A 48 3.83 -8.68 6.24
CA LEU A 48 2.37 -8.81 6.20
C LEU A 48 1.79 -8.74 4.77
N ALA A 49 2.63 -8.53 3.76
CA ALA A 49 2.24 -8.48 2.35
C ALA A 49 2.40 -9.84 1.64
N GLU A 50 3.18 -10.76 2.23
CA GLU A 50 3.20 -12.19 1.88
C GLU A 50 1.88 -12.89 2.24
#